data_AF-A0A835ZB82-F1
#
_entry.id   AF-A0A835ZB82-F1
#
_cell.length_a   1.000
_cell.length_b   1.000
_cell.length_c   1.000
_cell.angle_alpha   90.00
_cell.angle_beta   90.00
_cell.angle_gamma   90.00
#
_symmetry.space_group_name_H-M   'P 1'
#
loop_
_entity.id
_entity.type
_entity.pdbx_description
1 polymer ?
#
loop_
_entity_poly.entity_id
_entity_poly.type
_entity_poly.pdbx_seq_one_letter_code
_entity_poly.pdbx_strand_id
1 'polypeptide(L)'
;RCVRSLTCSQLGYIIFACGLSQYSVGVFHLANHAFFKALLFLGAGSVIHGLSDEQDMRKIGGLRRLLPFTYAIISLGSFSLIGLPFLTGFYSKDMAVLGASSRPPQLPQYLLLHS
;
A
#
# COMPACT_ATOMS: atom_id res chain seq x y z
N ARG A 1 -4.80 -12.51 -7.53
CA ARG A 1 -5.85 -11.46 -7.75
C ARG A 1 -5.93 -10.46 -6.59
N CYS A 2 -6.04 -10.91 -5.34
CA CYS A 2 -6.18 -10.05 -4.15
C CYS A 2 -5.09 -8.95 -4.03
N VAL A 3 -3.82 -9.28 -4.28
CA VAL A 3 -2.70 -8.32 -4.25
C VAL A 3 -2.91 -7.14 -5.20
N ARG A 4 -3.51 -7.35 -6.38
CA ARG A 4 -3.75 -6.32 -7.39
C ARG A 4 -4.82 -5.32 -6.93
N SER A 5 -5.92 -5.82 -6.36
CA SER A 5 -6.99 -4.96 -5.84
C SER A 5 -6.47 -4.02 -4.75
N LEU A 6 -5.56 -4.50 -3.90
CA LEU A 6 -4.88 -3.70 -2.88
C LEU A 6 -3.89 -2.68 -3.45
N THR A 7 -3.40 -2.87 -4.69
CA THR A 7 -2.50 -1.90 -5.36
C THR A 7 -3.31 -0.73 -5.92
N CYS A 8 -4.48 -1.03 -6.49
CA CYS A 8 -5.35 -0.01 -7.10
C CYS A 8 -5.78 1.05 -6.06
N SER A 9 -6.19 0.60 -4.86
CA SER A 9 -6.59 1.51 -3.78
C SER A 9 -5.41 2.32 -3.21
N GLN A 10 -4.24 1.71 -3.02
CA GLN A 10 -3.02 2.39 -2.54
C GLN A 10 -2.51 3.43 -3.53
N LEU A 11 -2.53 3.15 -4.83
CA LEU A 11 -2.16 4.12 -5.87
C LEU A 11 -3.12 5.30 -5.90
N GLY A 12 -4.43 5.08 -5.73
CA GLY A 12 -5.41 6.16 -5.63
C GLY A 12 -5.10 7.14 -4.49
N TYR A 13 -4.66 6.62 -3.34
CA TYR A 13 -4.25 7.44 -2.21
C TYR A 13 -3.00 8.30 -2.49
N ILE A 14 -2.01 7.74 -3.19
CA ILE A 14 -0.79 8.46 -3.59
C ILE A 14 -1.11 9.59 -4.56
N ILE A 15 -1.95 9.30 -5.57
CA ILE A 15 -2.38 10.31 -6.55
C ILE A 15 -3.16 11.43 -5.85
N PHE A 16 -4.02 11.08 -4.89
CA PHE A 16 -4.73 12.06 -4.07
C PHE A 16 -3.77 12.97 -3.27
N ALA A 17 -2.75 12.40 -2.62
CA ALA A 17 -1.73 13.18 -1.91
C ALA A 17 -0.94 14.12 -2.84
N CYS A 18 -0.59 13.66 -4.05
CA CYS A 18 0.02 14.50 -5.07
C CYS A 18 -0.92 15.61 -5.57
N GLY A 19 -2.23 15.35 -5.67
CA GLY A 19 -3.26 16.35 -5.99
C GLY A 19 -3.37 17.46 -4.94
N LEU A 20 -3.06 17.12 -3.68
CA LEU A 20 -2.91 18.08 -2.59
C LEU A 20 -1.52 18.74 -2.55
N SER A 21 -0.74 18.72 -3.63
CA SER A 21 0.63 19.27 -3.72
C SER A 21 1.62 18.75 -2.66
N GLN A 22 1.34 17.61 -2.02
CA GLN A 22 2.24 16.96 -1.05
C GLN A 22 3.14 15.95 -1.78
N TYR A 23 3.94 16.44 -2.72
CA TYR A 23 4.73 15.60 -3.63
C TYR A 23 5.81 14.79 -2.91
N SER A 24 6.49 15.37 -1.91
CA SER A 24 7.52 14.68 -1.13
C SER A 24 6.96 13.43 -0.42
N VAL A 25 5.79 13.58 0.22
CA VAL A 25 5.08 12.49 0.88
C VAL A 25 4.58 11.46 -0.15
N GLY A 26 4.03 11.92 -1.28
CA GLY A 26 3.57 11.04 -2.36
C GLY A 26 4.67 10.17 -2.95
N VAL A 27 5.84 10.73 -3.25
CA VAL A 27 7.00 10.00 -3.81
C VAL A 27 7.58 9.03 -2.77
N PHE A 28 7.72 9.46 -1.51
CA PHE A 28 8.19 8.59 -0.44
C PHE A 28 7.25 7.41 -0.19
N HIS A 29 5.93 7.64 -0.21
CA HIS A 29 4.93 6.59 -0.09
C HIS A 29 4.98 5.64 -1.28
N LEU A 30 5.14 6.15 -2.50
CA LEU A 30 5.23 5.35 -3.72
C LEU A 30 6.44 4.41 -3.70
N ALA A 31 7.61 4.90 -3.27
CA ALA A 31 8.81 4.08 -3.14
C ALA A 31 8.60 2.94 -2.14
N ASN A 32 8.15 3.25 -0.93
CA ASN A 32 7.85 2.24 0.10
C ASN A 32 6.79 1.24 -0.38
N HIS A 33 5.70 1.72 -0.98
CA HIS A 33 4.65 0.88 -1.54
C HIS A 33 5.18 -0.08 -2.61
N ALA A 34 6.08 0.37 -3.49
CA ALA A 34 6.71 -0.48 -4.50
C ALA A 34 7.56 -1.59 -3.88
N PHE A 35 8.39 -1.27 -2.87
CA PHE A 35 9.20 -2.27 -2.16
C PHE A 35 8.34 -3.35 -1.48
N PHE A 36 7.30 -2.96 -0.73
CA PHE A 36 6.44 -3.93 -0.06
C PHE A 36 5.57 -4.72 -1.04
N LYS A 37 5.17 -4.13 -2.17
CA LYS A 37 4.51 -4.87 -3.25
C LYS A 37 5.44 -5.90 -3.88
N ALA A 38 6.70 -5.56 -4.12
CA ALA A 38 7.69 -6.52 -4.64
C ALA A 38 7.86 -7.72 -3.69
N LEU A 39 7.98 -7.46 -2.37
CA LEU A 39 8.03 -8.51 -1.35
C LEU A 39 6.80 -9.42 -1.37
N LEU A 40 5.58 -8.86 -1.50
CA LEU A 40 4.36 -9.65 -1.57
C LEU A 40 4.24 -10.47 -2.87
N PHE A 41 4.65 -9.91 -4.01
CA PHE A 41 4.63 -10.64 -5.28
C PHE A 41 5.66 -11.78 -5.30
N LEU A 42 6.86 -11.53 -4.79
CA LEU A 42 7.91 -12.54 -4.68
C LEU A 42 7.51 -13.64 -3.69
N GLY A 43 6.99 -13.27 -2.52
CA GLY A 43 6.48 -14.24 -1.54
C GLY A 43 5.33 -15.08 -2.10
N ALA A 44 4.34 -14.44 -2.75
CA ALA A 44 3.26 -15.17 -3.41
C ALA A 44 3.77 -16.10 -4.52
N GLY A 45 4.76 -15.69 -5.31
CA GLY A 45 5.41 -16.53 -6.31
C GLY A 45 6.10 -17.75 -5.70
N SER A 46 6.82 -17.57 -4.58
CA SER A 46 7.44 -18.67 -3.82
C SER A 46 6.40 -19.67 -3.29
N VAL A 47 5.23 -19.19 -2.82
CA VAL A 47 4.14 -20.04 -2.35
C VAL A 47 3.51 -20.84 -3.49
N ILE A 48 3.20 -20.18 -4.60
CA ILE A 48 2.58 -20.83 -5.77
C ILE A 48 3.51 -21.92 -6.32
N HIS A 49 4.80 -21.61 -6.46
CA HIS A 49 5.78 -22.57 -6.92
C HIS A 49 5.95 -23.74 -5.94
N GLY A 50 6.00 -23.46 -4.63
CA GLY A 50 6.11 -24.49 -3.59
C GLY A 50 4.88 -25.37 -3.42
N LEU A 51 3.73 -24.97 -3.97
CA LEU A 51 2.46 -25.71 -3.95
C LEU A 51 2.07 -26.24 -5.33
N SER A 52 3.03 -26.38 -6.24
CA SER A 52 2.80 -26.93 -7.60
C SER A 52 1.74 -26.15 -8.38
N ASP A 53 1.87 -24.82 -8.40
CA ASP A 53 1.00 -23.89 -9.12
C ASP A 53 -0.45 -23.79 -8.61
N GLU A 54 -0.73 -24.29 -7.39
CA GLU A 54 -2.01 -24.05 -6.73
C GLU A 54 -2.17 -22.58 -6.33
N GLN A 55 -3.19 -21.92 -6.91
CA GLN A 55 -3.51 -20.51 -6.70
C GLN A 55 -4.84 -20.28 -5.96
N ASP A 56 -5.60 -21.35 -5.69
CA ASP A 56 -6.87 -21.26 -4.97
C ASP A 56 -6.63 -21.11 -3.46
N MET A 57 -6.97 -19.94 -2.92
CA MET A 57 -6.84 -19.65 -1.49
C MET A 57 -7.61 -20.60 -0.58
N ARG A 58 -8.60 -21.34 -1.09
CA ARG A 58 -9.35 -22.35 -0.34
C ARG A 58 -8.55 -23.63 -0.09
N LYS A 59 -7.59 -23.92 -0.98
CA LYS A 59 -6.74 -25.11 -0.92
C LYS A 59 -5.38 -24.83 -0.27
N ILE A 60 -5.02 -23.55 -0.15
CA ILE A 60 -3.76 -23.11 0.46
C ILE A 60 -3.94 -23.02 1.98
N GLY A 61 -3.42 -24.02 2.71
CA GLY A 61 -3.46 -24.10 4.17
C GLY A 61 -2.11 -24.48 4.78
N GLY A 62 -1.93 -24.24 6.08
CA GLY A 62 -0.75 -24.72 6.81
C GLY A 62 0.59 -24.05 6.46
N LEU A 63 0.55 -22.90 5.78
CA LEU A 63 1.74 -22.24 5.21
C LEU A 63 2.84 -21.92 6.24
N ARG A 64 2.48 -21.65 7.50
CA ARG A 64 3.44 -21.41 8.59
C ARG A 64 4.33 -22.62 8.90
N ARG A 65 3.85 -23.85 8.67
CA ARG A 65 4.63 -25.08 8.86
C ARG A 65 5.37 -25.49 7.59
N LEU A 66 4.76 -25.28 6.42
CA LEU A 66 5.31 -25.70 5.14
C LEU A 66 6.43 -24.78 4.64
N LEU A 67 6.23 -23.46 4.76
CA LEU A 67 7.13 -22.42 4.26
C LEU A 67 7.25 -21.28 5.30
N PRO A 68 7.90 -21.52 6.45
CA PRO A 68 7.94 -20.57 7.56
C PRO A 68 8.59 -19.23 7.16
N PHE A 69 9.63 -19.27 6.32
CA PHE A 69 10.33 -18.08 5.85
C PHE A 69 9.47 -17.23 4.91
N THR A 70 8.86 -17.85 3.89
CA THR A 70 7.96 -17.16 2.96
C THR A 70 6.74 -16.60 3.70
N TYR A 71 6.21 -17.32 4.69
CA TYR A 71 5.14 -16.85 5.55
C TYR A 71 5.53 -15.60 6.36
N ALA A 72 6.74 -15.56 6.92
CA ALA A 72 7.24 -14.39 7.65
C ALA A 72 7.39 -13.17 6.74
N ILE A 73 7.94 -13.34 5.53
CA ILE A 73 8.10 -12.24 4.55
C ILE A 73 6.73 -11.70 4.11
N ILE A 74 5.79 -12.58 3.76
CA ILE A 74 4.44 -12.16 3.34
C ILE A 74 3.72 -11.43 4.49
N SER A 75 3.88 -11.91 5.72
CA SER A 75 3.27 -11.30 6.90
C SER A 75 3.85 -9.91 7.16
N LEU A 76 5.18 -9.77 7.10
CA LEU A 76 5.88 -8.50 7.27
C LEU A 76 5.49 -7.49 6.18
N GLY A 77 5.44 -7.91 4.92
CA GLY A 77 4.99 -7.07 3.81
C GLY A 77 3.53 -6.63 3.94
N SER A 78 2.66 -7.51 4.44
CA SER A 78 1.24 -7.20 4.68
C SER A 78 1.06 -6.21 5.83
N PHE A 79 1.78 -6.39 6.94
CA PHE A 79 1.74 -5.46 8.08
C PHE A 79 2.26 -4.06 7.71
N SER A 80 3.29 -3.98 6.86
CA SER A 80 3.80 -2.70 6.40
C SER A 80 2.79 -1.92 5.54
N LEU A 81 2.00 -2.62 4.70
CA LEU A 81 0.97 -1.99 3.87
C LEU A 81 -0.27 -1.53 4.66
N ILE A 82 -0.60 -2.21 5.76
CA ILE A 82 -1.66 -1.81 6.68
C ILE A 82 -1.25 -0.53 7.44
N GLY A 83 0.06 -0.36 7.69
CA GLY A 83 0.60 0.82 8.36
C GLY A 83 0.59 0.65 9.88
N LEU A 84 1.20 -0.43 10.38
CA LEU A 84 1.46 -0.53 11.82
C LEU A 84 2.27 0.69 12.29
N PRO A 85 1.99 1.24 13.49
CA PRO A 85 2.83 2.27 14.08
C PRO A 85 4.28 1.77 14.10
N PHE A 86 5.23 2.67 13.82
CA PHE A 86 6.67 2.40 13.61
C PHE A 86 7.11 1.95 12.20
N LEU A 87 6.22 1.54 11.28
CA LEU A 87 6.60 1.24 9.90
C LEU A 87 6.42 2.43 8.95
N THR A 88 7.20 2.47 7.88
CA THR A 88 7.23 3.59 6.91
C THR A 88 5.88 3.87 6.24
N GLY A 89 5.01 2.85 6.16
CA GLY A 89 3.63 2.97 5.67
C GLY A 89 2.70 3.77 6.58
N PHE A 90 2.95 3.84 7.89
CA PHE A 90 2.19 4.67 8.83
C PHE A 90 2.53 6.15 8.65
N TYR A 91 3.82 6.50 8.69
CA TYR A 91 4.28 7.89 8.54
C TYR A 91 3.81 8.53 7.23
N SER A 92 3.83 7.77 6.13
CA SER A 92 3.44 8.28 4.83
C SER A 92 1.94 8.54 4.71
N LYS A 93 1.10 7.70 5.32
CA LYS A 93 -0.36 7.88 5.35
C LYS A 93 -0.78 8.96 6.34
N ASP A 94 -0.17 9.00 7.52
CA ASP A 94 -0.53 9.98 8.55
C ASP A 94 -0.25 11.40 8.03
N MET A 95 0.92 11.63 7.44
CA MET A 95 1.26 12.94 6.85
C MET A 95 0.34 13.34 5.68
N ALA A 96 -0.08 12.41 4.84
CA ALA A 96 -0.99 12.73 3.74
C ALA A 96 -2.43 13.00 4.22
N VAL A 97 -2.92 12.35 5.27
CA VAL A 97 -4.22 12.68 5.90
C VAL A 97 -4.15 14.02 6.65
N LEU A 98 -3.11 14.25 7.43
CA LEU A 98 -2.91 15.52 8.13
C LEU A 98 -2.82 16.70 7.16
N GLY A 99 -2.04 16.57 6.08
CA GLY A 99 -1.93 17.59 5.05
C GLY A 99 -3.25 17.87 4.30
N ALA A 100 -4.13 16.86 4.21
CA ALA A 100 -5.48 17.02 3.69
C ALA A 100 -6.40 17.76 4.67
N SER A 101 -6.37 17.40 5.95
CA SER A 101 -7.21 17.99 6.99
C SER A 101 -6.81 19.42 7.36
N SER A 102 -5.54 19.79 7.19
CA SER A 102 -5.05 21.14 7.48
C SER A 102 -5.36 22.17 6.38
N ARG A 103 -5.86 21.72 5.22
CA ARG A 103 -6.33 22.65 4.17
C ARG A 103 -7.77 23.06 4.44
N PRO A 104 -8.09 24.36 4.53
CA PRO A 104 -9.47 24.79 4.46
C PRO A 104 -10.09 24.29 3.13
N PRO A 105 -11.39 23.94 3.11
CA PRO A 105 -12.05 23.56 1.86
C PRO A 105 -11.78 24.66 0.84
N GLN A 106 -11.14 24.30 -0.27
CA GLN A 106 -10.85 25.23 -1.35
C GLN A 106 -12.20 25.66 -1.93
N LEU A 107 -12.73 26.79 -1.47
CA LEU A 107 -13.72 27.51 -2.26
C LEU A 107 -13.07 27.74 -3.63
N PRO A 108 -13.74 27.35 -4.72
CA PRO A 108 -13.15 27.45 -6.03
C PRO A 108 -12.71 28.89 -6.30
N GLN A 109 -11.40 29.10 -6.50
CA GLN A 109 -10.83 30.41 -6.81
C GLN A 109 -11.42 31.01 -8.10
N TYR A 110 -12.10 30.21 -8.94
CA TYR A 110 -12.83 30.69 -10.11
C TYR A 110 -14.07 31.54 -9.79
N LEU A 111 -14.60 31.49 -8.55
CA LEU A 111 -15.78 32.28 -8.17
C LEU A 111 -15.43 33.69 -7.65
N LEU A 112 -14.17 33.95 -7.26
CA LEU A 112 -13.70 35.25 -6.75
C LEU A 112 -13.04 36.12 -7.83
N LEU A 113 -12.83 35.59 -9.04
CA LEU A 113 -12.24 36.32 -10.17
C LEU A 113 -13.29 36.88 -11.14
N HIS A 114 -14.57 36.77 -10.79
CA HIS A 114 -15.70 37.21 -11.61
C HIS A 114 -16.77 37.99 -10.81
N SER A 115 -16.37 38.66 -9.73
CA SER A 115 -17.15 39.62 -8.92
C SER A 115 -16.36 40.91 -8.78
#